data_AF-A0A7G8ELZ9-F1
#
_entry.id   AF-A0A7G8ELZ9-F1
#
_cell.length_a   1.000
_cell.length_b   1.000
_cell.length_c   1.000
_cell.angle_alpha   90.00
_cell.angle_beta   90.00
_cell.angle_gamma   90.00
#
_symmetry.space_group_name_H-M   'P 1'
#
loop_
_entity.id
_entity.type
_entity.pdbx_description
1 polymer ?
#
loop_
_entity_poly.entity_id
_entity_poly.type
_entity_poly.pdbx_seq_one_letter_code
_entity_poly.pdbx_strand_id
1 'polypeptide(L)'
;MHAATDLNGGGQGEVLVYLMGSWFCGTLGCTLHIDRPSAEGYDLVQDIPLSRMPVVAADSHSEGWRDLWQLQSGGGMPAGFIRYQFDGSPYRQTERIPADQRRPKGLLLLSGNPSLAGGQLEA
;
A
#
# COMPACT_ATOMS: atom_id res chain seq x y z
N MET A 1 9.51 3.02 -5.10
CA MET A 1 8.71 2.49 -6.23
C MET A 1 7.28 2.93 -6.03
N HIS A 2 6.51 3.12 -7.11
CA HIS A 2 5.17 3.71 -7.00
C HIS A 2 4.18 3.07 -7.98
N ALA A 3 2.89 3.28 -7.72
CA ALA A 3 1.78 2.95 -8.61
C ALA A 3 0.74 4.06 -8.52
N ALA A 4 -0.09 4.22 -9.55
CA ALA A 4 -1.19 5.17 -9.55
C ALA A 4 -2.49 4.47 -9.95
N THR A 5 -3.58 4.78 -9.24
CA THR A 5 -4.92 4.30 -9.57
C THR A 5 -5.95 5.26 -9.02
N ASP A 6 -7.11 5.36 -9.65
CA ASP A 6 -8.25 6.07 -9.09
C ASP A 6 -8.80 5.27 -7.89
N LEU A 7 -8.51 5.74 -6.67
CA LEU A 7 -9.00 5.16 -5.43
C LEU A 7 -10.34 5.77 -5.03
N ASN A 8 -10.62 7.04 -5.36
CA ASN A 8 -11.82 7.74 -4.88
C ASN A 8 -12.93 7.94 -5.93
N GLY A 9 -12.72 7.49 -7.16
CA GLY A 9 -13.65 7.63 -8.27
C GLY A 9 -13.69 9.04 -8.87
N GLY A 10 -12.72 9.90 -8.55
CA GLY A 10 -12.63 11.29 -8.99
C GLY A 10 -12.04 11.48 -10.39
N GLY A 11 -11.63 10.40 -11.06
CA GLY A 11 -11.05 10.42 -12.41
C GLY A 11 -9.58 10.84 -12.47
N GLN A 12 -8.97 11.19 -11.34
CA GLN A 12 -7.53 11.41 -11.20
C GLN A 12 -6.96 10.35 -10.26
N GLY A 13 -5.86 9.72 -10.65
CA GLY A 13 -5.27 8.64 -9.88
C GLY A 13 -4.52 9.12 -8.65
N GLU A 14 -4.88 8.59 -7.48
CA GLU A 14 -4.02 8.62 -6.30
C GLU A 14 -2.74 7.81 -6.52
N VAL A 15 -1.64 8.31 -5.97
CA VAL A 15 -0.32 7.70 -6.08
C VAL A 15 0.00 6.98 -4.78
N LEU A 16 0.40 5.73 -4.89
CA LEU A 16 0.90 4.94 -3.78
C LEU A 16 2.42 4.82 -3.91
N VAL A 17 3.16 5.34 -2.94
CA VAL A 17 4.63 5.34 -2.96
C VAL A 17 5.17 4.42 -1.86
N TYR A 18 5.84 3.35 -2.28
CA TYR A 18 6.59 2.48 -1.37
C TYR A 18 7.98 3.07 -1.13
N LEU A 19 8.16 3.68 0.04
CA LEU A 19 9.39 4.32 0.47
C LEU A 19 10.34 3.26 1.02
N MET A 20 11.53 3.19 0.44
CA MET A 20 12.56 2.23 0.84
C MET A 20 13.80 2.95 1.35
N GLY A 21 14.40 2.42 2.40
CA GLY A 21 15.60 2.96 3.02
C GLY A 21 15.60 2.69 4.52
N SER A 22 16.76 2.84 5.17
CA SER A 22 16.91 2.60 6.61
C SER A 22 15.98 3.44 7.48
N TRP A 23 15.58 4.62 7.00
CA TRP A 23 14.62 5.50 7.69
C TRP A 23 13.16 5.04 7.56
N PHE A 24 12.81 4.35 6.48
CA PHE A 24 11.43 4.01 6.13
C PHE A 24 11.10 2.53 6.33
N CYS A 25 12.12 1.69 6.50
CA CYS A 25 12.00 0.25 6.58
C CYS A 25 12.42 -0.30 7.96
N GLY A 26 11.61 -1.20 8.48
CA GLY A 26 11.92 -2.04 9.62
C GLY A 26 11.69 -3.52 9.32
N THR A 27 11.71 -4.35 10.37
CA THR A 27 11.54 -5.81 10.23
C THR A 27 10.14 -6.20 9.72
N LEU A 28 9.14 -5.35 9.93
CA LEU A 28 7.74 -5.61 9.57
C LEU A 28 7.36 -5.11 8.17
N GLY A 29 8.24 -4.35 7.52
CA GLY A 29 7.98 -3.76 6.21
C GLY A 29 8.57 -2.37 6.07
N CYS A 30 8.16 -1.67 5.03
CA CYS A 30 8.52 -0.28 4.81
C CYS A 30 7.28 0.61 4.78
N THR A 31 7.52 1.91 4.79
CA THR A 31 6.47 2.92 4.75
C THR A 31 5.83 2.99 3.36
N LEU A 32 4.50 2.93 3.31
CA LEU A 32 3.70 3.22 2.13
C LEU A 32 3.04 4.58 2.32
N HIS A 33 3.24 5.50 1.39
CA HIS A 33 2.47 6.73 1.29
C HIS A 33 1.32 6.55 0.31
N ILE A 34 0.21 7.21 0.61
CA ILE A 34 -0.94 7.38 -0.26
C ILE A 34 -1.11 8.88 -0.46
N ASP A 35 -0.98 9.34 -1.69
CA ASP A 35 -0.96 10.74 -2.06
C ASP A 35 -2.09 11.02 -3.06
N ARG A 36 -2.85 12.09 -2.82
CA ARG A 36 -3.95 12.51 -3.70
C ARG A 36 -3.54 13.70 -4.57
N PRO A 37 -3.83 13.69 -5.88
CA PRO A 37 -3.62 14.85 -6.73
C PRO A 37 -4.35 16.09 -6.20
N SER A 38 -3.67 17.23 -6.22
CA SER A 38 -4.20 18.54 -5.90
C SER A 38 -3.78 19.55 -6.97
N ALA A 39 -4.33 20.77 -6.93
CA ALA A 39 -4.00 21.80 -7.92
C ALA A 39 -2.50 22.19 -7.91
N GLU A 40 -1.83 22.00 -6.77
CA GLU A 40 -0.42 22.37 -6.55
C GLU A 40 0.52 21.16 -6.59
N GLY A 41 0.00 19.95 -6.80
CA GLY A 41 0.79 18.72 -6.83
C GLY A 41 0.07 17.56 -6.17
N TYR A 42 0.54 17.16 -5.00
CA TYR A 42 0.03 16.01 -4.26
C TYR A 42 -0.10 16.31 -2.77
N ASP A 43 -1.25 15.97 -2.20
CA ASP A 43 -1.50 16.03 -0.76
C ASP A 43 -1.35 14.63 -0.17
N LEU A 44 -0.57 14.49 0.90
CA LEU A 44 -0.48 13.24 1.63
C LEU A 44 -1.83 12.92 2.28
N VAL A 45 -2.44 11.81 1.88
CA VAL A 45 -3.64 11.26 2.52
C VAL A 45 -3.25 10.48 3.77
N GLN A 46 -2.23 9.61 3.65
CA GLN A 46 -1.79 8.78 4.76
C GLN A 46 -0.39 8.19 4.54
N ASP A 47 0.36 8.05 5.64
CA ASP A 47 1.50 7.15 5.75
C ASP A 47 1.13 5.86 6.50
N ILE A 48 1.59 4.72 5.98
CA ILE A 48 1.40 3.39 6.56
C ILE A 48 2.80 2.77 6.78
N PRO A 49 3.35 2.79 8.01
CA PRO A 49 4.76 2.45 8.26
C PRO A 49 5.09 0.96 8.15
N LEU A 50 4.07 0.09 8.20
CA LEU A 50 4.24 -1.37 8.28
C LEU A 50 3.67 -2.05 7.03
N SER A 51 4.16 -1.67 5.85
CA SER A 51 3.68 -2.20 4.57
C SER A 51 4.67 -3.18 3.94
N ARG A 52 4.17 -4.30 3.42
CA ARG A 52 4.89 -5.16 2.47
C ARG A 52 4.04 -5.37 1.23
N MET A 53 4.72 -5.63 0.12
CA MET A 53 4.06 -6.05 -1.11
C MET A 53 3.56 -7.50 -1.01
N PRO A 54 2.45 -7.82 -1.70
CA PRO A 54 1.73 -6.93 -2.61
C PRO A 54 0.80 -5.93 -1.91
N VAL A 55 0.59 -4.78 -2.56
CA VAL A 55 -0.52 -3.85 -2.26
C VAL A 55 -1.59 -4.02 -3.33
N VAL A 56 -2.82 -4.26 -2.90
CA VAL A 56 -3.98 -4.52 -3.76
C VAL A 56 -5.06 -3.50 -3.44
N ALA A 57 -5.58 -2.81 -4.46
CA ALA A 57 -6.80 -2.02 -4.30
C ALA A 57 -8.01 -2.91 -4.60
N ALA A 58 -8.85 -3.10 -3.59
CA ALA A 58 -9.99 -3.99 -3.62
C ALA A 58 -11.10 -3.46 -4.52
N ASP A 59 -11.98 -4.37 -4.94
CA ASP A 59 -13.21 -3.99 -5.66
C ASP A 59 -14.26 -3.36 -4.72
N SER A 60 -14.11 -3.57 -3.41
CA SER A 60 -14.92 -2.94 -2.37
C SER A 60 -14.45 -1.52 -2.07
N HIS A 61 -15.39 -0.69 -1.65
CA HIS A 61 -15.15 0.70 -1.29
C HIS A 61 -15.74 0.99 0.10
N SER A 62 -15.13 1.93 0.82
CA SER A 62 -15.60 2.49 2.08
C SER A 62 -15.48 4.01 2.00
N GLU A 63 -16.53 4.74 2.39
CA GLU A 63 -16.56 6.21 2.31
C GLU A 63 -16.15 6.76 0.92
N GLY A 64 -16.56 6.06 -0.15
CA GLY A 64 -16.27 6.44 -1.54
C GLY A 64 -14.87 6.06 -2.04
N TRP A 65 -13.99 5.55 -1.18
CA TRP A 65 -12.64 5.15 -1.57
C TRP A 65 -12.49 3.63 -1.64
N ARG A 66 -11.72 3.13 -2.60
CA ARG A 66 -11.33 1.71 -2.71
C ARG A 66 -10.60 1.29 -1.45
N ASP A 67 -11.01 0.17 -0.88
CA ASP A 67 -10.30 -0.44 0.23
C ASP A 67 -8.94 -0.94 -0.25
N LEU A 68 -7.97 -0.98 0.65
CA LEU A 68 -6.64 -1.49 0.35
C LEU A 68 -6.37 -2.77 1.12
N TRP A 69 -5.66 -3.69 0.48
CA TRP A 69 -5.05 -4.83 1.14
C TRP A 69 -3.55 -4.77 1.01
N GLN A 70 -2.86 -5.02 2.11
CA GLN A 70 -1.40 -5.13 2.11
C GLN A 70 -0.95 -6.36 2.89
N LEU A 71 0.20 -6.88 2.52
CA LEU A 71 0.83 -7.96 3.27
C LEU A 71 1.55 -7.39 4.50
N GLN A 72 1.41 -8.06 5.64
CA GLN A 72 2.24 -7.85 6.82
C GLN A 72 2.85 -9.17 7.30
N SER A 73 4.14 -9.16 7.63
CA SER A 73 4.86 -10.33 8.14
C SER A 73 6.17 -9.90 8.80
N GLY A 74 6.74 -10.75 9.65
CA GLY A 74 7.99 -10.47 10.37
C GLY A 74 7.78 -10.33 11.87
N GLY A 75 8.86 -10.12 12.62
CA GLY A 75 8.80 -9.98 14.09
C GLY A 75 8.27 -11.24 14.81
N GLY A 76 8.36 -12.41 14.19
CA GLY A 76 7.79 -13.67 14.71
C GLY A 76 6.32 -13.90 14.37
N MET A 77 5.63 -12.94 13.73
CA MET A 77 4.23 -13.11 13.33
C MET A 77 4.09 -13.78 11.95
N PRO A 78 3.16 -14.74 11.79
CA PRO A 78 2.81 -15.31 10.49
C PRO A 78 2.34 -14.24 9.51
N ALA A 79 2.59 -14.46 8.22
CA ALA A 79 2.16 -13.55 7.16
C ALA A 79 0.63 -13.45 7.11
N GLY A 80 0.12 -12.22 7.03
CA GLY A 80 -1.31 -11.95 6.91
C GLY A 80 -1.59 -10.75 6.02
N PHE A 81 -2.69 -10.81 5.28
CA PHE A 81 -3.21 -9.65 4.57
C PHE A 81 -4.05 -8.81 5.52
N ILE A 82 -3.81 -7.51 5.48
CA ILE A 82 -4.48 -6.53 6.31
C ILE A 82 -5.34 -5.64 5.42
N ARG A 83 -6.62 -5.54 5.76
CA ARG A 83 -7.55 -4.64 5.10
C ARG A 83 -7.48 -3.27 5.73
N TYR A 84 -7.40 -2.26 4.88
CA TYR A 84 -7.46 -0.86 5.18
C TYR A 84 -8.72 -0.30 4.52
N GLN A 85 -9.63 0.23 5.32
CA GLN A 85 -10.87 0.88 4.85
C GLN A 85 -10.77 2.37 5.14
N PHE A 86 -11.13 3.21 4.17
CA PHE A 86 -11.14 4.65 4.36
C PHE A 86 -12.26 5.06 5.33
N ASP A 87 -11.95 5.88 6.33
CA ASP A 87 -12.89 6.31 7.38
C ASP A 87 -13.36 7.77 7.22
N GLY A 88 -13.00 8.41 6.11
CA GLY A 88 -13.27 9.82 5.82
C GLY A 88 -12.05 10.74 5.97
N SER A 89 -10.97 10.32 6.65
CA SER A 89 -9.74 11.13 6.68
C SER A 89 -8.43 10.33 6.71
N PRO A 90 -8.33 9.19 7.43
CA PRO A 90 -7.37 8.15 7.05
C PRO A 90 -8.00 6.78 6.69
N TYR A 91 -7.21 5.87 6.14
CA TYR A 91 -7.53 4.46 6.19
C TYR A 91 -7.31 3.89 7.60
N ARG A 92 -8.24 3.03 8.02
CA ARG A 92 -8.18 2.23 9.25
C ARG A 92 -7.98 0.78 8.93
N GLN A 93 -7.14 0.13 9.71
CA GLN A 93 -7.04 -1.32 9.71
C GLN A 93 -8.32 -1.92 10.31
N THR A 94 -9.00 -2.79 9.56
CA THR A 94 -10.28 -3.37 10.00
C THR A 94 -10.30 -4.89 10.02
N GLU A 95 -9.53 -5.54 9.16
CA GLU A 95 -9.53 -7.01 9.01
C GLU A 95 -8.11 -7.53 8.83
N ARG A 96 -7.82 -8.70 9.43
CA ARG A 96 -6.61 -9.48 9.14
C ARG A 96 -7.01 -10.89 8.73
N ILE A 97 -6.48 -11.35 7.61
CA ILE A 97 -6.63 -12.74 7.16
C ILE A 97 -5.26 -13.42 7.01
N PRO A 98 -5.13 -14.70 7.37
CA PRO A 98 -3.92 -15.47 7.12
C PRO A 98 -3.60 -15.55 5.62
N ALA A 99 -2.34 -15.28 5.25
CA ALA A 99 -1.93 -15.17 3.85
C ALA A 99 -1.90 -16.53 3.11
N ASP A 100 -1.82 -17.63 3.85
CA ASP A 100 -1.88 -19.01 3.37
C ASP A 100 -3.31 -19.49 3.07
N GLN A 101 -4.32 -18.83 3.64
CA GLN A 101 -5.72 -19.22 3.50
C GLN A 101 -6.44 -18.49 2.35
N ARG A 102 -6.18 -17.19 2.20
CA ARG A 102 -6.95 -16.35 1.26
C ARG A 102 -6.11 -15.21 0.69
N ARG A 103 -6.17 -15.04 -0.62
CA ARG A 103 -5.62 -13.88 -1.32
C ARG A 103 -6.71 -12.83 -1.56
N PRO A 104 -6.47 -11.55 -1.26
CA PRO A 104 -7.36 -10.46 -1.62
C PRO A 104 -7.60 -10.40 -3.12
N LYS A 105 -8.82 -10.03 -3.53
CA LYS A 105 -9.19 -9.76 -4.92
C LYS A 105 -9.13 -8.26 -5.20
N GLY A 106 -8.77 -7.90 -6.42
CA GLY A 106 -8.74 -6.51 -6.88
C GLY A 106 -7.54 -6.23 -7.79
N LEU A 107 -7.28 -4.95 -8.00
CA LEU A 107 -6.17 -4.47 -8.82
C LEU A 107 -4.87 -4.55 -8.03
N LEU A 108 -3.89 -5.28 -8.57
CA LEU A 108 -2.55 -5.38 -8.00
C LEU A 108 -1.76 -4.10 -8.35
N LEU A 109 -1.49 -3.26 -7.35
CA LEU A 109 -0.83 -1.97 -7.55
C LEU A 109 0.68 -2.07 -7.43
N LEU A 110 1.15 -2.65 -6.33
CA LEU A 110 2.57 -2.81 -6.05
C LEU A 110 2.84 -4.30 -5.86
N SER A 111 3.71 -4.86 -6.69
CA SER A 111 4.07 -6.28 -6.63
C SER A 111 5.54 -6.52 -7.00
N GLY A 112 6.04 -7.71 -6.70
CA GLY A 112 7.42 -8.11 -6.91
C GLY A 112 8.29 -8.02 -5.65
N ASN A 113 9.57 -8.36 -5.79
CA ASN A 113 10.56 -8.25 -4.72
C ASN A 113 11.28 -6.91 -4.85
N PRO A 114 11.07 -5.96 -3.93
CA PRO A 114 11.71 -4.66 -3.97
C PRO A 114 13.13 -4.78 -3.41
N SER A 115 14.04 -5.44 -4.13
CA SER A 115 15.44 -5.48 -3.73
C SER A 115 16.20 -4.31 -4.34
N LEU A 116 16.74 -3.43 -3.49
CA LEU A 116 17.72 -2.40 -3.90
C LEU A 116 19.04 -3.01 -4.41
N ALA A 117 19.24 -4.32 -4.24
CA ALA A 117 20.42 -5.05 -4.70
C ALA A 117 20.55 -5.15 -6.25
N GLY A 118 19.56 -4.66 -7.01
CA GLY A 118 19.59 -4.65 -8.48
C GLY A 118 19.99 -3.31 -9.11
N GLY A 119 20.43 -2.33 -8.31
CA GLY A 119 20.94 -1.05 -8.82
C GLY A 119 22.37 -1.15 -9.31
N GLN A 120 22.63 -1.95 -10.35
CA GLN A 120 23.89 -1.85 -11.09
C GLN A 120 23.70 -0.79 -12.17
N LEU A 121 24.39 0.34 -11.99
CA LEU A 121 24.66 1.29 -13.06
C LEU A 121 25.45 0.53 -14.14
N GLU A 122 24.81 0.23 -15.26
CA GLU A 122 25.55 -0.04 -16.49
C GLU A 122 25.71 1.30 -17.20
N ALA A 123 26.98 1.69 -17.32
CA ALA A 123 27.46 2.84 -18.08
C ALA A 123 27.41 2.56 -19.59
#